data_AF-A0A3N9UUF4-F1
#
_entry.id   AF-A0A3N9UUF4-F1
#
_cell.length_a   1.000
_cell.length_b   1.000
_cell.length_c   1.000
_cell.angle_alpha   90.00
_cell.angle_beta   90.00
_cell.angle_gamma   90.00
#
_symmetry.space_group_name_H-M   'P 1'
#
loop_
_entity.id
_entity.type
_entity.pdbx_description
1 polymer ?
#
loop_
_entity_poly.entity_id
_entity_poly.type
_entity_poly.pdbx_seq_one_letter_code
_entity_poly.pdbx_strand_id
1 'polypeptide(L)'
;MAKETKKHPKAFIEYMKFIVMHDNFKDMPDAYCNSGDVQWATPSNRSSGKFKDSHRKREIWWQKKAMQLGIEVDEGNAWKNRTAKVNHPTKMKPCVICGKIMDLRYSYANKNLIRRIQNLSYFDKSFTIEYPEHILSLIKRLFEMYGNRIFEDLPALLKTSSIETPLLEPNLETWLDWIGKKYIPAEPSMLSPGAMSNVPDRFDGFHNYNICCRSKADKGRSKENLQSYNTDRRAFEYWVDGDWVAADTLMGLIRNKKFQEEPCLNGHRGPCTADHIGPISLGFSHRPEFQFLCRECNSAKNNRMFLSDVVHLRNAEYIGDTVASWYCKALWDLRKDYVVDEETAHRLGKLLRDNRHTMMTMLNLIVSRGHFTFLSTLLGLSYADYDVYFDNLRIEAHITRFDRLLKKRRVTKYATEQKARRVRVAFQALSDYTDKGKRNALVISSDAVMRKIDNAFEILDQVPPTLYGNSELAFLLSKGNPSEEKLRLAVKLIPGPTDEPKNYIDAKLQIKDAVAIIAKKFSDMWTDDRYIRPSFTDDI
;
A
#
# COMPACT_ATOMS: atom_id res chain seq x y z
N MET A 1 -1.96 -6.84 -32.23
CA MET A 1 -3.25 -6.13 -32.14
C MET A 1 -2.96 -4.64 -31.99
N ALA A 2 -3.40 -3.83 -32.96
CA ALA A 2 -3.25 -2.38 -32.90
C ALA A 2 -3.95 -1.84 -31.64
N LYS A 3 -3.25 -0.99 -30.87
CA LYS A 3 -3.88 -0.27 -29.76
C LYS A 3 -4.96 0.63 -30.37
N GLU A 4 -6.23 0.28 -30.16
CA GLU A 4 -7.33 1.23 -30.35
C GLU A 4 -7.00 2.49 -29.55
N THR A 5 -6.69 3.57 -30.26
CA THR A 5 -6.55 4.90 -29.69
C THR A 5 -7.93 5.33 -29.21
N LYS A 6 -8.26 5.04 -27.95
CA LYS A 6 -9.47 5.56 -27.31
C LYS A 6 -9.49 7.08 -27.43
N LYS A 7 -10.31 7.57 -28.34
CA LYS A 7 -10.54 9.00 -28.56
C LYS A 7 -11.23 9.57 -27.32
N HIS A 8 -10.66 10.62 -26.73
CA HIS A 8 -11.28 11.30 -25.60
C HIS A 8 -12.63 11.91 -26.03
N PRO A 9 -13.65 11.95 -25.13
CA PRO A 9 -14.91 12.63 -25.40
C PRO A 9 -14.66 14.10 -25.79
N LYS A 10 -15.45 14.60 -26.75
CA LYS A 10 -15.34 16.00 -27.23
C LYS A 10 -15.38 17.01 -26.09
N ALA A 11 -16.31 16.84 -25.15
CA ALA A 11 -16.45 17.67 -23.97
C ALA A 11 -15.16 17.71 -23.12
N PHE A 12 -14.42 16.61 -23.00
CA PHE A 12 -13.15 16.59 -22.27
C PHE A 12 -12.05 17.35 -23.02
N ILE A 13 -11.98 17.21 -24.34
CA ILE A 13 -11.00 17.92 -25.17
C ILE A 13 -11.25 19.43 -25.13
N GLU A 14 -12.50 19.87 -25.27
CA GLU A 14 -12.88 21.28 -25.16
C GLU A 14 -12.57 21.83 -23.77
N TYR A 15 -12.84 21.06 -22.72
CA TYR A 15 -12.49 21.42 -21.36
C TYR A 15 -10.98 21.59 -21.16
N MET A 16 -10.14 20.71 -21.73
CA MET A 16 -8.67 20.87 -21.63
C MET A 16 -8.21 22.19 -22.26
N LYS A 17 -8.77 22.54 -23.42
CA LYS A 17 -8.49 23.81 -24.12
C LYS A 17 -8.96 25.01 -23.29
N PHE A 18 -10.16 24.93 -22.72
CA PHE A 18 -10.69 25.97 -21.84
C PHE A 18 -9.77 26.19 -20.63
N ILE A 19 -9.37 25.12 -19.93
CA ILE A 19 -8.54 25.22 -18.73
C ILE A 19 -7.16 25.81 -19.03
N VAL A 20 -6.49 25.36 -20.09
CA VAL A 20 -5.14 25.84 -20.42
C VAL A 20 -5.11 27.31 -20.84
N MET A 21 -6.22 27.82 -21.41
CA MET A 21 -6.36 29.22 -21.82
C MET A 21 -6.87 30.14 -20.70
N HIS A 22 -7.34 29.58 -19.58
CA HIS A 22 -7.95 30.37 -18.52
C HIS A 22 -6.88 31.04 -17.63
N ASP A 23 -7.09 32.31 -17.27
CA ASP A 23 -6.13 33.11 -16.49
C ASP A 23 -5.72 32.47 -15.15
N ASN A 24 -6.63 31.77 -14.49
CA ASN A 24 -6.34 30.96 -13.29
C ASN A 24 -5.17 29.97 -13.45
N PHE A 25 -4.86 29.53 -14.67
CA PHE A 25 -3.74 28.61 -14.99
C PHE A 25 -2.62 29.28 -15.79
N LYS A 26 -2.62 30.63 -15.84
CA LYS A 26 -1.58 31.40 -16.51
C LYS A 26 -0.19 31.01 -15.98
N ASP A 27 0.76 30.94 -16.90
CA ASP A 27 2.16 30.57 -16.66
C ASP A 27 2.37 29.16 -16.09
N MET A 28 1.37 28.27 -16.19
CA MET A 28 1.54 26.90 -15.74
C MET A 28 2.60 26.17 -16.61
N PRO A 29 3.65 25.59 -15.99
CA PRO A 29 4.76 25.03 -16.76
C PRO A 29 4.36 23.87 -17.66
N ASP A 30 5.02 23.83 -18.82
CA ASP A 30 4.93 22.74 -19.79
C ASP A 30 3.47 22.45 -20.19
N ALA A 31 2.73 23.49 -20.58
CA ALA A 31 1.30 23.41 -20.92
C ALA A 31 1.01 22.66 -22.23
N TYR A 32 1.94 22.70 -23.18
CA TYR A 32 1.79 22.10 -24.50
C TYR A 32 2.90 21.10 -24.82
N CYS A 33 2.51 20.03 -25.51
CA CYS A 33 3.39 19.05 -26.14
C CYS A 33 4.05 19.64 -27.40
N ASN A 34 5.05 18.96 -27.94
CA ASN A 34 5.67 19.35 -29.23
C ASN A 34 4.68 19.30 -30.41
N SER A 35 3.61 18.51 -30.32
CA SER A 35 2.54 18.43 -31.31
C SER A 35 1.53 19.59 -31.25
N GLY A 36 1.65 20.50 -30.27
CA GLY A 36 0.66 21.54 -29.99
C GLY A 36 -0.52 21.06 -29.13
N ASP A 37 -0.60 19.78 -28.80
CA ASP A 37 -1.62 19.25 -27.88
C ASP A 37 -1.35 19.68 -26.43
N VAL A 38 -2.41 19.75 -25.61
CA VAL A 38 -2.27 20.07 -24.18
C VAL A 38 -1.55 18.93 -23.46
N GLN A 39 -0.44 19.24 -22.78
CA GLN A 39 0.29 18.31 -21.94
C GLN A 39 -0.49 18.11 -20.63
N TRP A 40 -1.53 17.28 -20.65
CA TRP A 40 -2.49 17.23 -19.54
C TRP A 40 -1.93 16.59 -18.25
N ALA A 41 -1.11 15.55 -18.38
CA ALA A 41 -0.58 14.77 -17.25
C ALA A 41 0.94 14.82 -17.16
N THR A 42 1.47 14.94 -15.93
CA THR A 42 2.90 15.02 -15.62
C THR A 42 3.22 14.13 -14.42
N PRO A 43 3.23 12.80 -14.58
CA PRO A 43 3.48 11.88 -13.48
C PRO A 43 4.92 11.98 -12.96
N SER A 44 5.12 11.70 -11.68
CA SER A 44 6.41 11.78 -10.99
C SER A 44 7.47 10.77 -11.46
N ASN A 45 7.07 9.74 -12.20
CA ASN A 45 7.94 8.64 -12.62
C ASN A 45 8.60 8.83 -14.00
N ARG A 46 8.57 10.05 -14.58
CA ARG A 46 9.27 10.33 -15.84
C ARG A 46 10.77 10.46 -15.61
N SER A 47 11.53 9.45 -16.01
CA SER A 47 12.98 9.38 -15.84
C SER A 47 13.79 10.10 -16.93
N SER A 48 13.19 10.38 -18.09
CA SER A 48 13.87 10.99 -19.25
C SER A 48 12.92 11.79 -20.14
N GLY A 49 13.48 12.55 -21.08
CA GLY A 49 12.75 13.38 -22.05
C GLY A 49 12.51 14.83 -21.61
N LYS A 50 11.99 15.65 -22.53
CA LYS A 50 11.77 17.11 -22.37
C LYS A 50 10.91 17.46 -21.15
N PHE A 51 10.00 16.57 -20.76
CA PHE A 51 9.03 16.77 -19.67
C PHE A 51 9.37 15.99 -18.39
N LYS A 52 10.64 15.57 -18.20
CA LYS A 52 11.06 14.83 -17.00
C LYS A 52 10.87 15.63 -15.71
N ASP A 53 11.10 16.95 -15.77
CA ASP A 53 11.02 17.84 -14.61
C ASP A 53 9.64 18.52 -14.45
N SER A 54 8.69 18.25 -15.35
CA SER A 54 7.40 18.95 -15.39
C SER A 54 6.57 18.75 -14.12
N HIS A 55 6.64 17.58 -13.48
CA HIS A 55 5.97 17.33 -12.21
C HIS A 55 6.44 18.32 -11.14
N ARG A 56 7.76 18.46 -10.95
CA ARG A 56 8.36 19.39 -9.99
C ARG A 56 8.04 20.85 -10.32
N LYS A 57 8.13 21.24 -11.60
CA LYS A 57 7.79 22.60 -12.03
C LYS A 57 6.33 22.95 -11.72
N ARG A 58 5.39 22.03 -11.97
CA ARG A 58 3.98 22.24 -11.64
C ARG A 58 3.72 22.25 -10.15
N GLU A 59 4.44 21.46 -9.37
CA GLU A 59 4.36 21.51 -7.91
C GLU A 59 4.71 22.89 -7.37
N ILE A 60 5.82 23.48 -7.84
CA ILE A 60 6.24 24.84 -7.49
C ILE A 60 5.18 25.86 -7.93
N TRP A 61 4.61 25.70 -9.13
CA TRP A 61 3.53 26.59 -9.59
C TRP A 61 2.30 26.50 -8.68
N TRP A 62 1.88 25.29 -8.29
CA TRP A 62 0.76 25.09 -7.39
C TRP A 62 1.00 25.66 -5.99
N GLN A 63 2.22 25.57 -5.46
CA GLN A 63 2.60 26.20 -4.19
C GLN A 63 2.47 27.73 -4.27
N LYS A 64 3.00 28.33 -5.34
CA LYS A 64 2.86 29.78 -5.57
C LYS A 64 1.39 30.19 -5.72
N LYS A 65 0.60 29.38 -6.44
CA LYS A 65 -0.84 29.62 -6.61
C LYS A 65 -1.58 29.52 -5.27
N ALA A 66 -1.22 28.57 -4.41
CA ALA A 66 -1.79 28.45 -3.07
C ALA A 66 -1.53 29.72 -2.24
N MET A 67 -0.29 30.19 -2.21
CA MET A 67 0.10 31.43 -1.53
C MET A 67 -0.67 32.65 -2.07
N GLN A 68 -0.81 32.76 -3.39
CA GLN A 68 -1.62 33.82 -4.03
C GLN A 68 -3.10 33.80 -3.63
N LEU A 69 -3.63 32.60 -3.36
CA LEU A 69 -5.01 32.40 -2.94
C LEU A 69 -5.20 32.48 -1.41
N GLY A 70 -4.16 32.85 -0.66
CA GLY A 70 -4.19 32.92 0.80
C GLY A 70 -4.28 31.56 1.48
N ILE A 71 -3.85 30.49 0.80
CA ILE A 71 -3.84 29.12 1.34
C ILE A 71 -2.41 28.81 1.80
N GLU A 72 -2.25 28.54 3.10
CA GLU A 72 -0.98 28.12 3.67
C GLU A 72 -0.51 26.78 3.07
N VAL A 73 0.77 26.75 2.69
CA VAL A 73 1.45 25.55 2.19
C VAL A 73 2.11 24.86 3.38
N ASP A 74 1.48 23.79 3.85
CA ASP A 74 1.99 22.92 4.91
C ASP A 74 2.67 21.65 4.32
N GLU A 75 3.32 20.86 5.18
CA GLU A 75 3.90 19.56 4.81
C GLU A 75 2.84 18.52 4.41
N GLY A 76 1.56 18.80 4.67
CA GLY A 76 0.44 17.97 4.30
C GLY A 76 0.04 18.11 2.82
N ASN A 77 -0.97 17.34 2.42
CA ASN A 77 -1.57 17.42 1.09
C ASN A 77 -2.92 18.16 1.08
N ALA A 78 -3.36 18.71 2.22
CA ALA A 78 -4.65 19.38 2.34
C ALA A 78 -4.71 20.67 1.51
N TRP A 79 -3.62 21.46 1.53
CA TRP A 79 -3.51 22.68 0.74
C TRP A 79 -3.66 22.41 -0.76
N LYS A 80 -3.17 21.28 -1.27
CA LYS A 80 -3.28 20.90 -2.70
C LYS A 80 -4.73 20.77 -3.16
N ASN A 81 -5.55 20.08 -2.37
CA ASN A 81 -6.98 19.92 -2.66
C ASN A 81 -7.72 21.26 -2.59
N ARG A 82 -7.49 22.04 -1.53
CA ARG A 82 -8.09 23.37 -1.35
C ARG A 82 -7.73 24.29 -2.51
N THR A 83 -6.45 24.35 -2.87
CA THR A 83 -5.94 25.19 -3.95
C THR A 83 -6.53 24.79 -5.30
N ALA A 84 -6.54 23.49 -5.64
CA ALA A 84 -7.14 23.04 -6.90
C ALA A 84 -8.63 23.40 -7.00
N LYS A 85 -9.37 23.21 -5.90
CA LYS A 85 -10.79 23.58 -5.84
C LYS A 85 -10.96 25.08 -5.99
N VAL A 86 -10.29 25.92 -5.19
CA VAL A 86 -10.42 27.39 -5.25
C VAL A 86 -9.99 27.93 -6.61
N ASN A 87 -8.89 27.43 -7.17
CA ASN A 87 -8.36 27.86 -8.46
C ASN A 87 -9.23 27.45 -9.66
N HIS A 88 -10.00 26.35 -9.56
CA HIS A 88 -10.77 25.85 -10.71
C HIS A 88 -11.89 26.84 -11.12
N PRO A 89 -11.97 27.29 -12.40
CA PRO A 89 -12.90 28.35 -12.82
C PRO A 89 -14.37 28.09 -12.54
N THR A 90 -14.86 26.91 -12.93
CA THR A 90 -16.30 26.59 -12.89
C THR A 90 -16.70 25.63 -11.78
N LYS A 91 -15.74 25.06 -11.06
CA LYS A 91 -15.87 23.84 -10.23
C LYS A 91 -16.54 22.64 -10.93
N MET A 92 -16.65 22.64 -12.26
CA MET A 92 -17.28 21.56 -13.04
C MET A 92 -16.29 20.95 -14.03
N LYS A 93 -16.24 19.62 -14.12
CA LYS A 93 -15.30 18.91 -14.99
C LYS A 93 -15.96 17.72 -15.72
N PRO A 94 -15.78 17.56 -17.04
CA PRO A 94 -16.16 16.36 -17.76
C PRO A 94 -15.26 15.15 -17.43
N CYS A 95 -15.85 13.96 -17.40
CA CYS A 95 -15.10 12.71 -17.23
C CYS A 95 -14.35 12.35 -18.51
N VAL A 96 -13.08 11.93 -18.42
CA VAL A 96 -12.28 11.51 -19.60
C VAL A 96 -12.82 10.26 -20.31
N ILE A 97 -13.67 9.48 -19.63
CA ILE A 97 -14.22 8.22 -20.16
C ILE A 97 -15.59 8.45 -20.82
N CYS A 98 -16.54 9.00 -20.08
CA CYS A 98 -17.93 9.13 -20.54
C CYS A 98 -18.35 10.56 -20.89
N GLY A 99 -17.51 11.57 -20.66
CA GLY A 99 -17.82 12.97 -20.93
C GLY A 99 -18.79 13.63 -19.93
N LYS A 100 -19.45 12.86 -19.03
CA LYS A 100 -20.38 13.42 -18.03
C LYS A 100 -19.69 14.50 -17.20
N ILE A 101 -20.27 15.70 -17.21
CA ILE A 101 -19.80 16.85 -16.41
C ILE A 101 -20.21 16.62 -14.95
N MET A 102 -19.25 16.78 -14.05
CA MET A 102 -19.47 16.56 -12.61
C MET A 102 -18.93 17.72 -11.79
N ASP A 103 -19.60 17.97 -10.66
CA ASP A 103 -19.22 18.98 -9.69
C ASP A 103 -18.02 18.51 -8.86
N LEU A 104 -16.99 19.33 -8.77
CA LEU A 104 -15.75 19.04 -8.04
C LEU A 104 -15.89 19.25 -6.53
N ARG A 105 -16.97 19.90 -6.08
CA ARG A 105 -17.31 20.04 -4.67
C ARG A 105 -17.86 18.74 -4.12
N TYR A 106 -17.87 18.62 -2.79
CA TYR A 106 -18.39 17.44 -2.09
C TYR A 106 -19.92 17.44 -2.15
N SER A 107 -20.47 17.05 -3.30
CA SER A 107 -21.89 17.20 -3.59
C SER A 107 -22.59 15.91 -4.02
N TYR A 108 -21.89 14.78 -4.08
CA TYR A 108 -22.48 13.47 -4.42
C TYR A 108 -22.67 12.61 -3.19
N ALA A 109 -23.85 11.99 -3.04
CA ALA A 109 -24.13 11.11 -1.92
C ALA A 109 -23.17 9.91 -1.92
N ASN A 110 -22.48 9.69 -0.80
CA ASN A 110 -21.55 8.57 -0.68
C ASN A 110 -22.24 7.33 -0.08
N LYS A 111 -21.52 6.20 -0.06
CA LYS A 111 -22.04 4.91 0.45
C LYS A 111 -22.58 4.97 1.88
N ASN A 112 -22.09 5.87 2.73
CA ASN A 112 -22.52 6.00 4.12
C ASN A 112 -23.85 6.75 4.19
N LEU A 113 -23.99 7.86 3.46
CA LEU A 113 -25.25 8.58 3.38
C LEU A 113 -26.35 7.72 2.75
N ILE A 114 -26.04 7.03 1.65
CA ILE A 114 -26.96 6.10 0.97
C ILE A 114 -27.45 5.04 1.96
N ARG A 115 -26.55 4.44 2.74
CA ARG A 115 -26.91 3.45 3.75
C ARG A 115 -27.79 4.02 4.85
N ARG A 116 -27.53 5.25 5.32
CA ARG A 116 -28.36 5.91 6.34
C ARG A 116 -29.78 6.11 5.82
N ILE A 117 -29.94 6.57 4.58
CA ILE A 117 -31.24 6.74 3.93
C ILE A 117 -31.97 5.39 3.81
N GLN A 118 -31.27 4.34 3.37
CA GLN A 118 -31.84 2.99 3.23
C GLN A 118 -32.25 2.34 4.56
N ASN A 119 -31.75 2.84 5.69
CA ASN A 119 -32.07 2.36 7.03
C ASN A 119 -33.26 3.09 7.68
N LEU A 120 -33.84 4.10 7.01
CA LEU A 120 -35.05 4.75 7.51
C LEU A 120 -36.19 3.72 7.57
N SER A 121 -36.97 3.76 8.65
CA SER A 121 -38.02 2.77 8.92
C SER A 121 -39.12 2.72 7.85
N TYR A 122 -39.23 3.78 7.05
CA TYR A 122 -40.22 3.95 5.99
C TYR A 122 -39.59 3.97 4.59
N PHE A 123 -38.30 3.60 4.47
CA PHE A 123 -37.65 3.55 3.18
C PHE A 123 -38.29 2.49 2.29
N ASP A 124 -38.84 2.92 1.16
CA ASP A 124 -39.37 2.04 0.13
C ASP A 124 -38.21 1.42 -0.67
N LYS A 125 -38.11 0.09 -0.67
CA LYS A 125 -37.11 -0.67 -1.42
C LYS A 125 -37.23 -0.49 -2.94
N SER A 126 -38.37 -0.01 -3.43
CA SER A 126 -38.56 0.34 -4.84
C SER A 126 -37.79 1.62 -5.24
N PHE A 127 -37.44 2.48 -4.26
CA PHE A 127 -36.70 3.71 -4.51
C PHE A 127 -35.24 3.43 -4.88
N THR A 128 -34.87 3.75 -6.12
CA THR A 128 -33.51 3.56 -6.63
C THR A 128 -32.70 4.85 -6.51
N ILE A 129 -31.63 4.81 -5.71
CA ILE A 129 -30.63 5.87 -5.67
C ILE A 129 -29.63 5.64 -6.80
N GLU A 130 -29.49 6.61 -7.68
CA GLU A 130 -28.52 6.51 -8.78
C GLU A 130 -27.12 6.75 -8.23
N TYR A 131 -26.12 6.02 -8.72
CA TYR A 131 -24.74 6.29 -8.34
C TYR A 131 -23.89 6.68 -9.55
N PRO A 132 -23.25 7.86 -9.56
CA PRO A 132 -23.30 8.93 -8.54
C PRO A 132 -24.50 9.87 -8.73
N GLU A 133 -25.18 10.23 -7.63
CA GLU A 133 -26.28 11.20 -7.60
C GLU A 133 -25.96 12.40 -6.73
N HIS A 134 -26.29 13.60 -7.24
CA HIS A 134 -26.03 14.87 -6.56
C HIS A 134 -27.00 15.03 -5.39
N ILE A 135 -26.52 15.49 -4.23
CA ILE A 135 -27.30 15.55 -3.00
C ILE A 135 -28.57 16.39 -3.16
N LEU A 136 -28.49 17.54 -3.84
CA LEU A 136 -29.67 18.38 -4.08
C LEU A 136 -30.74 17.65 -4.92
N SER A 137 -30.34 16.85 -5.91
CA SER A 137 -31.26 16.05 -6.71
C SER A 137 -31.86 14.91 -5.89
N LEU A 138 -31.03 14.24 -5.08
CA LEU A 138 -31.47 13.17 -4.20
C LEU A 138 -32.51 13.65 -3.19
N ILE A 139 -32.29 14.80 -2.55
CA ILE A 139 -33.21 15.37 -1.56
C ILE A 139 -34.54 15.74 -2.20
N LYS A 140 -34.54 16.31 -3.42
CA LYS A 140 -35.79 16.56 -4.17
C LYS A 140 -36.59 15.28 -4.40
N ARG A 141 -35.94 14.21 -4.87
CA ARG A 141 -36.59 12.92 -5.12
C ARG A 141 -37.08 12.24 -3.84
N LEU A 142 -36.32 12.35 -2.75
CA LEU A 142 -36.75 11.84 -1.45
C LEU A 142 -37.96 12.61 -0.93
N PHE A 143 -38.02 13.93 -1.13
CA PHE A 143 -39.19 14.74 -0.81
C PHE A 143 -40.40 14.38 -1.69
N GLU A 144 -40.21 14.20 -3.00
CA GLU A 144 -41.28 13.76 -3.91
C GLU A 144 -41.88 12.41 -3.49
N MET A 145 -41.07 11.49 -2.95
CA MET A 145 -41.55 10.18 -2.50
C MET A 145 -42.12 10.17 -1.08
N TYR A 146 -41.46 10.85 -0.13
CA TYR A 146 -41.76 10.72 1.30
C TYR A 146 -42.39 11.98 1.92
N GLY A 147 -42.57 13.05 1.15
CA GLY A 147 -43.12 14.33 1.61
C GLY A 147 -42.31 14.95 2.74
N ASN A 148 -42.99 15.68 3.63
CA ASN A 148 -42.36 16.41 4.74
C ASN A 148 -41.62 15.51 5.74
N ARG A 149 -41.93 14.21 5.78
CA ARG A 149 -41.30 13.25 6.70
C ARG A 149 -39.78 13.23 6.55
N ILE A 150 -39.26 13.42 5.33
CA ILE A 150 -37.82 13.42 5.11
C ILE A 150 -37.10 14.52 5.91
N PHE A 151 -37.76 15.67 6.14
CA PHE A 151 -37.16 16.80 6.84
C PHE A 151 -36.92 16.54 8.32
N GLU A 152 -37.69 15.63 8.93
CA GLU A 152 -37.47 15.18 10.32
C GLU A 152 -36.17 14.38 10.45
N ASP A 153 -35.80 13.64 9.40
CA ASP A 153 -34.61 12.78 9.38
C ASP A 153 -33.36 13.46 8.79
N LEU A 154 -33.50 14.50 7.97
CA LEU A 154 -32.36 15.23 7.39
C LEU A 154 -31.31 15.66 8.43
N PRO A 155 -31.67 16.18 9.62
CA PRO A 155 -30.71 16.51 10.66
C PRO A 155 -29.82 15.32 11.04
N ALA A 156 -30.40 14.12 11.22
CA ALA A 156 -29.67 12.91 11.58
C ALA A 156 -28.87 12.35 10.39
N LEU A 157 -29.44 12.37 9.19
CA LEU A 157 -28.80 11.89 7.97
C LEU A 157 -27.54 12.70 7.63
N LEU A 158 -27.61 14.02 7.74
CA LEU A 158 -26.55 14.96 7.36
C LEU A 158 -25.58 15.30 8.51
N LYS A 159 -25.84 14.87 9.75
CA LYS A 159 -24.92 15.08 10.87
C LYS A 159 -23.55 14.43 10.62
N THR A 160 -22.49 15.21 10.83
CA THR A 160 -21.09 14.74 10.85
C THR A 160 -20.42 15.13 12.17
N SER A 161 -19.17 14.71 12.40
CA SER A 161 -18.39 15.13 13.56
C SER A 161 -17.99 16.60 13.53
N SER A 162 -18.05 17.24 12.37
CA SER A 162 -17.57 18.62 12.14
C SER A 162 -18.69 19.59 11.74
N ILE A 163 -19.91 19.09 11.52
CA ILE A 163 -21.04 19.88 11.05
C ILE A 163 -22.27 19.47 11.85
N GLU A 164 -22.77 20.43 12.64
CA GLU A 164 -24.09 20.35 13.25
C GLU A 164 -25.15 20.79 12.24
N THR A 165 -26.29 20.10 12.25
CA THR A 165 -27.42 20.39 11.39
C THR A 165 -28.34 21.42 12.08
N PRO A 166 -28.69 22.53 11.41
CA PRO A 166 -29.57 23.54 11.99
C PRO A 166 -30.99 23.01 12.12
N LEU A 167 -31.76 23.64 13.02
CA LEU A 167 -33.21 23.53 13.02
C LEU A 167 -33.75 24.40 11.87
N LEU A 168 -34.35 23.77 10.87
CA LEU A 168 -34.94 24.45 9.70
C LEU A 168 -36.41 24.08 9.59
N GLU A 169 -37.19 24.99 9.01
CA GLU A 169 -38.56 24.69 8.63
C GLU A 169 -38.62 23.53 7.61
N PRO A 170 -39.67 22.71 7.63
CA PRO A 170 -39.86 21.58 6.71
C PRO A 170 -40.23 22.06 5.29
N ASN A 171 -39.33 22.81 4.66
CA ASN A 171 -39.48 23.40 3.35
C ASN A 171 -38.31 22.98 2.44
N LEU A 172 -38.64 22.49 1.24
CA LEU A 172 -37.65 21.98 0.29
C LEU A 172 -36.62 23.04 -0.11
N GLU A 173 -37.05 24.27 -0.41
CA GLU A 173 -36.16 25.34 -0.84
C GLU A 173 -35.20 25.74 0.28
N THR A 174 -35.69 25.87 1.52
CA THR A 174 -34.87 26.15 2.70
C THR A 174 -33.77 25.12 2.90
N TRP A 175 -34.12 23.83 2.80
CA TRP A 175 -33.15 22.74 2.94
C TRP A 175 -32.14 22.71 1.79
N LEU A 176 -32.60 22.88 0.54
CA LEU A 176 -31.70 22.90 -0.62
C LEU A 176 -30.75 24.09 -0.57
N ASP A 177 -31.21 25.26 -0.12
CA ASP A 177 -30.39 26.46 0.03
C ASP A 177 -29.31 26.26 1.09
N TRP A 178 -29.69 25.76 2.27
CA TRP A 178 -28.72 25.45 3.32
C TRP A 178 -27.70 24.39 2.87
N ILE A 179 -28.16 23.31 2.22
CA ILE A 179 -27.26 22.27 1.71
C ILE A 179 -26.29 22.88 0.67
N GLY A 180 -26.80 23.69 -0.25
CA GLY A 180 -26.03 24.32 -1.32
C GLY A 180 -25.00 25.34 -0.83
N LYS A 181 -25.39 26.21 0.10
CA LYS A 181 -24.58 27.36 0.55
C LYS A 181 -23.74 27.09 1.80
N LYS A 182 -24.10 26.10 2.62
CA LYS A 182 -23.42 25.83 3.90
C LYS A 182 -22.89 24.41 3.98
N TYR A 183 -23.71 23.41 3.69
CA TYR A 183 -23.30 22.00 3.86
C TYR A 183 -22.24 21.58 2.83
N ILE A 184 -22.48 21.74 1.52
CA ILE A 184 -21.51 21.36 0.47
C ILE A 184 -20.17 22.10 0.63
N PRO A 185 -20.14 23.43 0.86
CA PRO A 185 -18.88 24.15 1.08
C PRO A 185 -18.08 23.70 2.31
N ALA A 186 -18.74 23.13 3.33
CA ALA A 186 -18.08 22.58 4.51
C ALA A 186 -17.43 21.20 4.29
N GLU A 187 -17.49 20.65 3.07
CA GLU A 187 -16.85 19.38 2.68
C GLU A 187 -17.20 18.16 3.57
N PRO A 188 -18.49 17.85 3.75
CA PRO A 188 -18.96 16.86 4.70
C PRO A 188 -18.48 15.45 4.33
N SER A 189 -18.11 14.66 5.34
CA SER A 189 -17.70 13.26 5.18
C SER A 189 -18.80 12.33 4.65
N MET A 190 -20.04 12.81 4.52
CA MET A 190 -21.18 12.09 3.96
C MET A 190 -21.32 12.26 2.44
N LEU A 191 -20.58 13.22 1.86
CA LEU A 191 -20.58 13.47 0.43
C LEU A 191 -19.21 13.15 -0.17
N SER A 192 -19.17 12.99 -1.49
CA SER A 192 -17.94 12.79 -2.27
C SER A 192 -17.86 13.85 -3.37
N PRO A 193 -16.65 14.26 -3.77
CA PRO A 193 -16.48 15.11 -4.93
C PRO A 193 -16.63 14.33 -6.23
N GLY A 194 -17.02 15.02 -7.30
CA GLY A 194 -17.11 14.45 -8.63
C GLY A 194 -15.77 13.97 -9.18
N ALA A 195 -14.66 14.60 -8.79
CA ALA A 195 -13.31 14.10 -8.99
C ALA A 195 -12.42 14.46 -7.80
N MET A 196 -11.50 13.56 -7.44
CA MET A 196 -10.52 13.80 -6.37
C MET A 196 -9.37 14.66 -6.90
N SER A 197 -8.78 15.48 -6.03
CA SER A 197 -7.56 16.22 -6.35
C SER A 197 -6.41 15.27 -6.70
N ASN A 198 -5.60 15.68 -7.66
CA ASN A 198 -4.41 14.97 -8.16
C ASN A 198 -3.32 15.98 -8.54
N VAL A 199 -3.09 16.98 -7.70
CA VAL A 199 -2.00 17.96 -7.83
C VAL A 199 -0.66 17.30 -7.46
N PRO A 200 0.45 17.56 -8.19
CA PRO A 200 0.58 18.40 -9.40
C PRO A 200 0.41 17.61 -10.71
N ASP A 201 0.05 16.34 -10.58
CA ASP A 201 0.04 15.29 -11.57
C ASP A 201 -0.86 15.59 -12.79
N ARG A 202 -1.93 16.38 -12.60
CA ARG A 202 -2.88 16.81 -13.63
C ARG A 202 -2.93 18.33 -13.71
N PHE A 203 -3.08 18.85 -14.93
CA PHE A 203 -3.04 20.28 -15.22
C PHE A 203 -4.10 21.06 -14.42
N ASP A 204 -5.34 20.59 -14.41
CA ASP A 204 -6.45 21.18 -13.64
C ASP A 204 -6.42 20.84 -12.14
N GLY A 205 -5.49 19.97 -11.72
CA GLY A 205 -5.37 19.50 -10.35
C GLY A 205 -6.35 18.40 -9.94
N PHE A 206 -7.07 17.77 -10.87
CA PHE A 206 -8.05 16.70 -10.57
C PHE A 206 -7.81 15.42 -11.36
N HIS A 207 -8.20 14.27 -10.80
CA HIS A 207 -8.16 13.00 -11.51
C HIS A 207 -8.98 13.05 -12.81
N ASN A 208 -8.47 12.39 -13.86
CA ASN A 208 -9.16 12.30 -15.15
C ASN A 208 -10.45 11.47 -15.07
N TYR A 209 -10.48 10.50 -14.16
CA TYR A 209 -11.64 9.65 -13.90
C TYR A 209 -12.50 10.29 -12.83
N ASN A 210 -13.66 10.79 -13.23
CA ASN A 210 -14.68 11.23 -12.30
C ASN A 210 -15.30 10.01 -11.59
N ILE A 211 -15.97 10.25 -10.46
CA ILE A 211 -16.63 9.24 -9.63
C ILE A 211 -17.62 8.34 -10.40
N CYS A 212 -18.17 8.82 -11.52
CA CYS A 212 -19.04 8.04 -12.41
C CYS A 212 -18.36 6.85 -13.10
N CYS A 213 -17.05 6.93 -13.38
CA CYS A 213 -16.31 5.89 -14.09
C CYS A 213 -15.10 5.37 -13.33
N ARG A 214 -14.70 6.05 -12.23
CA ARG A 214 -13.46 5.75 -11.52
C ARG A 214 -13.36 4.30 -11.06
N SER A 215 -14.41 3.75 -10.46
CA SER A 215 -14.39 2.35 -9.96
C SER A 215 -14.13 1.31 -11.05
N LYS A 216 -14.50 1.60 -12.31
CA LYS A 216 -14.32 0.70 -13.45
C LYS A 216 -13.02 0.97 -14.22
N ALA A 217 -12.57 2.23 -14.26
CA ALA A 217 -11.45 2.68 -15.09
C ALA A 217 -10.11 2.77 -14.34
N ASP A 218 -10.14 3.01 -13.03
CA ASP A 218 -8.96 3.14 -12.16
C ASP A 218 -8.46 1.74 -11.72
N LYS A 219 -7.80 1.02 -12.63
CA LYS A 219 -7.30 -0.36 -12.41
C LYS A 219 -6.24 -0.48 -11.30
N GLY A 220 -5.69 0.64 -10.83
CA GLY A 220 -4.72 0.65 -9.72
C GLY A 220 -5.34 0.46 -8.33
N ARG A 221 -6.67 0.63 -8.20
CA ARG A 221 -7.41 0.51 -6.93
C ARG A 221 -8.74 -0.21 -7.13
N SER A 222 -8.70 -1.49 -7.51
CA SER A 222 -9.91 -2.32 -7.50
C SER A 222 -10.39 -2.58 -6.07
N LYS A 223 -11.67 -2.94 -5.90
CA LYS A 223 -12.24 -3.30 -4.58
C LYS A 223 -11.50 -4.51 -3.98
N GLU A 224 -11.01 -5.41 -4.83
CA GLU A 224 -10.16 -6.55 -4.47
C GLU A 224 -8.77 -6.10 -3.97
N ASN A 225 -8.21 -5.01 -4.54
CA ASN A 225 -6.98 -4.36 -4.05
C ASN A 225 -7.21 -3.52 -2.78
N LEU A 226 -8.46 -3.18 -2.44
CA LEU A 226 -8.81 -2.47 -1.20
C LEU A 226 -9.24 -3.44 -0.07
N GLN A 227 -9.70 -4.65 -0.39
CA GLN A 227 -9.89 -5.72 0.60
C GLN A 227 -8.57 -6.28 1.13
N SER A 228 -7.44 -5.97 0.48
CA SER A 228 -6.11 -6.39 0.94
C SER A 228 -5.49 -5.52 2.03
N TYR A 229 -6.23 -4.62 2.67
CA TYR A 229 -5.69 -3.79 3.76
C TYR A 229 -5.43 -4.55 5.07
N ASN A 230 -5.72 -5.85 5.12
CA ASN A 230 -5.39 -6.71 6.27
C ASN A 230 -4.18 -7.63 6.03
N THR A 231 -3.60 -7.63 4.82
CA THR A 231 -2.40 -8.43 4.54
C THR A 231 -1.19 -7.52 4.36
N ASP A 232 -0.13 -7.76 5.14
CA ASP A 232 1.10 -6.98 4.98
C ASP A 232 1.92 -7.49 3.81
N ARG A 233 1.74 -6.83 2.67
CA ARG A 233 2.43 -7.18 1.43
C ARG A 233 3.96 -7.20 1.56
N ARG A 234 4.53 -6.45 2.51
CA ARG A 234 5.96 -6.38 2.76
C ARG A 234 6.53 -7.76 3.07
N ALA A 235 5.73 -8.64 3.68
CA ALA A 235 6.14 -10.01 3.98
C ALA A 235 6.56 -10.77 2.70
N PHE A 236 5.84 -10.57 1.60
CA PHE A 236 6.12 -11.20 0.31
C PHE A 236 7.12 -10.38 -0.52
N GLU A 237 7.07 -9.04 -0.46
CA GLU A 237 7.97 -8.15 -1.20
C GLU A 237 9.43 -8.32 -0.76
N TYR A 238 9.66 -8.58 0.52
CA TYR A 238 10.99 -8.79 1.10
C TYR A 238 11.31 -10.27 1.38
N TRP A 239 10.49 -11.20 0.88
CA TRP A 239 10.75 -12.65 0.97
C TRP A 239 11.05 -13.14 2.38
N VAL A 240 10.38 -12.58 3.38
CA VAL A 240 10.61 -12.92 4.80
C VAL A 240 9.83 -14.17 5.21
N ASP A 241 10.39 -14.88 6.18
CA ASP A 241 9.75 -16.01 6.84
C ASP A 241 8.65 -15.54 7.81
N GLY A 242 7.99 -16.50 8.44
CA GLY A 242 6.92 -16.28 9.42
C GLY A 242 5.56 -16.78 8.92
N ASP A 243 4.72 -17.18 9.87
CA ASP A 243 3.34 -17.56 9.59
C ASP A 243 2.50 -16.32 9.27
N TRP A 244 2.59 -15.92 8.01
CA TRP A 244 1.90 -14.74 7.49
C TRP A 244 0.39 -14.84 7.59
N VAL A 245 -0.20 -16.04 7.58
CA VAL A 245 -1.66 -16.20 7.78
C VAL A 245 -2.02 -15.88 9.23
N ALA A 246 -1.22 -16.34 10.19
CA ALA A 246 -1.40 -16.00 11.59
C ALA A 246 -1.24 -14.48 11.81
N ALA A 247 -0.16 -13.90 11.28
CA ALA A 247 0.13 -12.48 11.44
C ALA A 247 -0.94 -11.58 10.80
N ASP A 248 -1.39 -11.89 9.57
CA ASP A 248 -2.46 -11.16 8.89
C ASP A 248 -3.81 -11.30 9.61
N THR A 249 -4.11 -12.49 10.13
CA THR A 249 -5.30 -12.72 10.97
C THR A 249 -5.26 -11.85 12.22
N LEU A 250 -4.13 -11.81 12.92
CA LEU A 250 -3.96 -11.01 14.13
C LEU A 250 -4.05 -9.51 13.84
N MET A 251 -3.44 -9.01 12.77
CA MET A 251 -3.60 -7.62 12.34
C MET A 251 -5.07 -7.27 12.08
N GLY A 252 -5.86 -8.20 11.54
CA GLY A 252 -7.30 -8.05 11.39
C GLY A 252 -8.03 -7.96 12.73
N LEU A 253 -7.66 -8.80 13.70
CA LEU A 253 -8.26 -8.84 15.04
C LEU A 253 -7.95 -7.59 15.87
N ILE A 254 -6.74 -7.02 15.76
CA ILE A 254 -6.33 -5.79 16.45
C ILE A 254 -7.26 -4.61 16.10
N ARG A 255 -7.85 -4.60 14.90
CA ARG A 255 -8.77 -3.54 14.46
C ARG A 255 -10.16 -3.62 15.08
N ASN A 256 -10.45 -4.71 15.82
CA ASN A 256 -11.73 -4.89 16.51
C ASN A 256 -11.91 -3.86 17.63
N LYS A 257 -13.15 -3.46 17.90
CA LYS A 257 -13.52 -2.50 18.96
C LYS A 257 -12.91 -2.86 20.33
N LYS A 258 -12.76 -4.15 20.63
CA LYS A 258 -12.16 -4.66 21.88
C LYS A 258 -10.79 -4.01 22.19
N PHE A 259 -10.00 -3.71 21.17
CA PHE A 259 -8.62 -3.21 21.33
C PHE A 259 -8.46 -1.74 20.91
N GLN A 260 -9.54 -1.03 20.58
CA GLN A 260 -9.46 0.36 20.11
C GLN A 260 -9.10 1.36 21.20
N GLU A 261 -9.36 1.01 22.47
CA GLU A 261 -9.08 1.85 23.64
C GLU A 261 -7.68 1.61 24.22
N GLU A 262 -6.99 0.58 23.75
CA GLU A 262 -5.64 0.24 24.23
C GLU A 262 -4.65 1.36 23.89
N PRO A 263 -3.90 1.87 24.88
CA PRO A 263 -2.99 2.98 24.69
C PRO A 263 -1.80 2.61 23.81
N CYS A 264 -1.30 3.60 23.09
CA CYS A 264 -0.03 3.51 22.38
C CYS A 264 1.11 3.25 23.37
N LEU A 265 2.17 2.56 22.93
CA LEU A 265 3.43 2.43 23.69
C LEU A 265 3.92 3.78 24.26
N ASN A 266 3.69 4.86 23.53
CA ASN A 266 4.11 6.21 23.91
C ASN A 266 3.04 6.97 24.73
N GLY A 267 2.03 6.30 25.28
CA GLY A 267 0.98 6.90 26.10
C GLY A 267 -0.09 7.70 25.33
N HIS A 268 -0.01 7.77 24.00
CA HIS A 268 -1.01 8.46 23.19
C HIS A 268 -2.35 7.70 23.12
N ARG A 269 -3.45 8.47 23.16
CA ARG A 269 -4.81 7.96 22.99
C ARG A 269 -5.17 7.86 21.50
N GLY A 270 -5.94 6.84 21.16
CA GLY A 270 -6.46 6.64 19.80
C GLY A 270 -6.31 5.18 19.38
N PRO A 271 -7.00 4.75 18.31
CA PRO A 271 -6.89 3.37 17.88
C PRO A 271 -5.45 3.09 17.46
N CYS A 272 -4.82 2.18 18.19
CA CYS A 272 -3.50 1.70 17.85
C CYS A 272 -3.55 0.86 16.58
N THR A 273 -2.45 0.91 15.84
CA THR A 273 -2.18 0.06 14.69
C THR A 273 -1.19 -1.03 15.09
N ALA A 274 -1.26 -2.16 14.40
CA ALA A 274 -0.29 -3.24 14.53
C ALA A 274 1.04 -2.80 13.91
N ASP A 275 2.07 -2.64 14.74
CA ASP A 275 3.44 -2.40 14.31
C ASP A 275 4.33 -3.61 14.55
N HIS A 276 5.28 -3.87 13.65
CA HIS A 276 6.21 -4.97 13.78
C HIS A 276 7.31 -4.66 14.79
N ILE A 277 7.57 -5.60 15.69
CA ILE A 277 8.79 -5.60 16.50
C ILE A 277 9.87 -6.28 15.65
N GLY A 278 10.89 -5.51 15.26
CA GLY A 278 11.78 -5.91 14.17
C GLY A 278 11.19 -5.58 12.80
N PRO A 279 11.69 -4.55 12.08
CA PRO A 279 11.12 -4.16 10.80
C PRO A 279 11.23 -5.29 9.75
N ILE A 280 10.11 -5.67 9.13
CA ILE A 280 10.10 -6.64 7.99
C ILE A 280 11.07 -6.21 6.89
N SER A 281 11.17 -4.90 6.65
CA SER A 281 12.08 -4.35 5.66
C SER A 281 13.56 -4.60 6.00
N LEU A 282 13.91 -5.08 7.18
CA LEU A 282 15.27 -5.49 7.55
C LEU A 282 15.46 -7.01 7.53
N GLY A 283 14.43 -7.78 7.15
CA GLY A 283 14.48 -9.23 7.05
C GLY A 283 13.97 -9.98 8.28
N PHE A 284 13.38 -9.29 9.26
CA PHE A 284 12.69 -9.93 10.39
C PHE A 284 11.41 -10.63 9.92
N SER A 285 11.08 -11.74 10.58
CA SER A 285 9.97 -12.60 10.19
C SER A 285 8.61 -11.94 10.46
N HIS A 286 7.62 -12.19 9.61
CA HIS A 286 6.23 -11.74 9.78
C HIS A 286 5.53 -12.63 10.80
N ARG A 287 5.80 -12.37 12.09
CA ARG A 287 5.27 -13.11 13.25
C ARG A 287 3.91 -12.57 13.68
N PRO A 288 3.05 -13.41 14.29
CA PRO A 288 1.80 -12.95 14.90
C PRO A 288 2.07 -12.28 16.26
N GLU A 289 2.91 -11.25 16.27
CA GLU A 289 3.21 -10.45 17.46
C GLU A 289 3.41 -8.99 17.03
N PHE A 290 2.62 -8.08 17.62
CA PHE A 290 2.63 -6.68 17.23
C PHE A 290 2.70 -5.75 18.42
N GLN A 291 3.48 -4.68 18.26
CA GLN A 291 3.50 -3.52 19.13
C GLN A 291 2.33 -2.59 18.78
N PHE A 292 1.65 -2.08 19.80
CA PHE A 292 0.60 -1.08 19.64
C PHE A 292 1.20 0.31 19.53
N LEU A 293 1.08 0.90 18.34
CA LEU A 293 1.45 2.28 18.07
C LEU A 293 0.30 3.03 17.40
N CYS A 294 0.02 4.24 17.87
CA CYS A 294 -0.86 5.14 17.13
C CYS A 294 -0.22 5.48 15.77
N ARG A 295 -1.04 5.97 14.83
CA ARG A 295 -0.61 6.24 13.45
C ARG A 295 0.61 7.16 13.36
N GLU A 296 0.66 8.19 14.20
CA GLU A 296 1.76 9.16 14.23
C GLU A 296 3.05 8.51 14.73
N CYS A 297 2.98 7.75 15.83
CA CYS A 297 4.13 7.04 16.37
C CYS A 297 4.66 5.96 15.42
N ASN A 298 3.77 5.21 14.77
CA ASN A 298 4.17 4.22 13.77
C ASN A 298 4.88 4.92 12.58
N SER A 299 4.30 6.00 12.07
CA SER A 299 4.92 6.80 11.01
C SER A 299 6.28 7.39 11.42
N ALA A 300 6.43 7.83 12.67
CA ALA A 300 7.69 8.35 13.20
C ALA A 300 8.75 7.25 13.36
N LYS A 301 8.36 6.06 13.84
CA LYS A 301 9.22 4.87 13.96
C LYS A 301 9.79 4.46 12.60
N ASN A 302 8.93 4.38 11.58
CA ASN A 302 9.30 3.96 10.22
C ASN A 302 10.07 2.60 10.26
N ASN A 303 11.11 2.42 9.45
CA ASN A 303 11.95 1.22 9.43
C ASN A 303 13.14 1.31 10.41
N ARG A 304 13.08 2.15 11.44
CA ARG A 304 14.17 2.25 12.42
C ARG A 304 14.06 1.08 13.40
N MET A 305 15.23 0.56 13.76
CA MET A 305 15.37 -0.48 14.77
C MET A 305 15.86 0.17 16.05
N PHE A 306 15.15 -0.05 17.15
CA PHE A 306 15.46 0.48 18.47
C PHE A 306 16.13 -0.58 19.35
N LEU A 307 16.80 -0.17 20.43
CA LEU A 307 17.36 -1.10 21.41
C LEU A 307 16.27 -2.00 21.99
N SER A 308 15.10 -1.44 22.28
CA SER A 308 13.94 -2.18 22.80
C SER A 308 13.45 -3.27 21.84
N ASP A 309 13.46 -3.01 20.52
CA ASP A 309 13.14 -4.03 19.52
C ASP A 309 14.15 -5.19 19.61
N VAL A 310 15.46 -4.89 19.68
CA VAL A 310 16.51 -5.91 19.74
C VAL A 310 16.41 -6.76 21.01
N VAL A 311 16.23 -6.13 22.17
CA VAL A 311 16.06 -6.82 23.45
C VAL A 311 14.83 -7.73 23.42
N HIS A 312 13.71 -7.24 22.91
CA HIS A 312 12.48 -8.03 22.79
C HIS A 312 12.68 -9.24 21.86
N LEU A 313 13.32 -9.05 20.71
CA LEU A 313 13.56 -10.14 19.75
C LEU A 313 14.54 -11.19 20.29
N ARG A 314 15.56 -10.79 21.07
CA ARG A 314 16.45 -11.75 21.76
C ARG A 314 15.69 -12.60 22.76
N ASN A 315 14.78 -11.99 23.53
CA ASN A 315 13.95 -12.72 24.49
C ASN A 315 12.97 -13.66 23.78
N ALA A 316 12.33 -13.21 22.70
CA ALA A 316 11.45 -14.05 21.89
C ALA A 316 12.21 -15.25 21.30
N GLU A 317 13.43 -15.03 20.81
CA GLU A 317 14.27 -16.12 20.29
C GLU A 317 14.71 -17.09 21.39
N TYR A 318 15.03 -16.60 22.60
CA TYR A 318 15.38 -17.43 23.74
C TYR A 318 14.25 -18.39 24.16
N ILE A 319 12.99 -17.96 24.05
CA ILE A 319 11.82 -18.82 24.32
C ILE A 319 11.43 -19.72 23.13
N GLY A 320 12.20 -19.69 22.04
CA GLY A 320 12.06 -20.60 20.89
C GLY A 320 11.42 -20.00 19.63
N ASP A 321 11.14 -18.69 19.60
CA ASP A 321 10.54 -18.08 18.41
C ASP A 321 11.56 -17.82 17.28
N THR A 322 11.13 -18.08 16.04
CA THR A 322 11.90 -17.69 14.85
C THR A 322 11.68 -16.21 14.56
N VAL A 323 12.63 -15.36 14.97
CA VAL A 323 12.53 -13.90 14.83
C VAL A 323 13.10 -13.33 13.53
N ALA A 324 14.09 -14.00 12.93
CA ALA A 324 14.77 -13.54 11.73
C ALA A 324 14.63 -14.56 10.59
N SER A 325 14.41 -14.06 9.38
CA SER A 325 14.28 -14.90 8.19
C SER A 325 15.60 -15.56 7.82
N TRP A 326 15.54 -16.65 7.06
CA TRP A 326 16.69 -17.47 6.66
C TRP A 326 17.90 -16.68 6.14
N TYR A 327 17.68 -15.58 5.40
CA TYR A 327 18.75 -14.75 4.86
C TYR A 327 19.31 -13.70 5.84
N CYS A 328 18.57 -13.41 6.91
CA CYS A 328 18.90 -12.41 7.92
C CYS A 328 19.51 -13.05 9.17
N LYS A 329 19.09 -14.28 9.50
CA LYS A 329 19.42 -15.00 10.73
C LYS A 329 20.91 -15.03 11.07
N ALA A 330 21.78 -15.35 10.10
CA ALA A 330 23.22 -15.45 10.34
C ALA A 330 23.83 -14.12 10.80
N LEU A 331 23.44 -12.99 10.19
CA LEU A 331 23.94 -11.67 10.57
C LEU A 331 23.33 -11.20 11.89
N TRP A 332 22.04 -11.47 12.10
CA TRP A 332 21.38 -11.25 13.39
C TRP A 332 22.12 -11.97 14.52
N ASP A 333 22.41 -13.26 14.38
CA ASP A 333 23.10 -14.04 15.42
C ASP A 333 24.49 -13.54 15.72
N LEU A 334 25.23 -13.07 14.72
CA LEU A 334 26.57 -12.53 14.91
C LEU A 334 26.59 -11.20 15.66
N ARG A 335 25.47 -10.44 15.67
CA ARG A 335 25.47 -9.03 16.10
C ARG A 335 24.41 -8.63 17.11
N LYS A 336 23.38 -9.44 17.36
CA LYS A 336 22.29 -9.11 18.31
C LYS A 336 22.80 -8.81 19.72
N ASP A 337 23.85 -9.51 20.16
CA ASP A 337 24.43 -9.31 21.50
C ASP A 337 25.42 -8.14 21.59
N TYR A 338 25.76 -7.51 20.45
CA TYR A 338 26.62 -6.31 20.38
C TYR A 338 25.81 -5.01 20.41
N VAL A 339 24.48 -5.11 20.43
CA VAL A 339 23.60 -3.95 20.52
C VAL A 339 23.39 -3.60 21.99
N VAL A 340 23.94 -2.46 22.40
CA VAL A 340 23.92 -1.98 23.79
C VAL A 340 23.23 -0.62 23.93
N ASP A 341 23.02 0.08 22.82
CA ASP A 341 22.43 1.42 22.77
C ASP A 341 21.68 1.64 21.43
N GLU A 342 21.09 2.83 21.28
CA GLU A 342 20.34 3.22 20.08
C GLU A 342 21.23 3.38 18.83
N GLU A 343 22.52 3.72 19.00
CA GLU A 343 23.45 3.84 17.88
C GLU A 343 23.74 2.46 17.29
N THR A 344 24.09 1.51 18.14
CA THR A 344 24.41 0.13 17.75
C THR A 344 23.16 -0.60 17.22
N ALA A 345 21.96 -0.30 17.74
CA ALA A 345 20.70 -0.78 17.17
C ALA A 345 20.47 -0.23 15.76
N HIS A 346 20.69 1.07 15.57
CA HIS A 346 20.59 1.71 14.27
C HIS A 346 21.61 1.17 13.26
N ARG A 347 22.85 0.94 13.73
CA ARG A 347 23.95 0.36 12.97
C ARG A 347 23.63 -1.05 12.49
N LEU A 348 23.14 -1.91 13.38
CA LEU A 348 22.63 -3.24 13.01
C LEU A 348 21.54 -3.13 11.93
N GLY A 349 20.60 -2.19 12.09
CA GLY A 349 19.57 -1.95 11.10
C GLY A 349 20.10 -1.53 9.72
N LYS A 350 21.20 -0.77 9.64
CA LYS A 350 21.85 -0.44 8.35
C LYS A 350 22.52 -1.67 7.72
N LEU A 351 23.23 -2.48 8.51
CA LEU A 351 23.85 -3.72 8.04
C LEU A 351 22.82 -4.69 7.48
N LEU A 352 21.74 -4.93 8.23
CA LEU A 352 20.62 -5.79 7.81
C LEU A 352 19.97 -5.31 6.51
N ARG A 353 19.91 -3.99 6.29
CA ARG A 353 19.36 -3.39 5.07
C ARG A 353 20.21 -3.71 3.83
N ASP A 354 21.52 -3.63 3.94
CA ASP A 354 22.46 -3.98 2.87
C ASP A 354 22.53 -5.50 2.67
N ASN A 355 22.47 -6.28 3.74
CA ASN A 355 22.34 -7.74 3.67
C ASN A 355 21.11 -8.16 2.88
N ARG A 356 19.94 -7.60 3.19
CA ARG A 356 18.72 -7.81 2.40
C ARG A 356 18.88 -7.34 0.96
N HIS A 357 19.62 -6.26 0.69
CA HIS A 357 19.86 -5.83 -0.70
C HIS A 357 20.70 -6.86 -1.48
N THR A 358 21.77 -7.37 -0.87
CA THR A 358 22.57 -8.48 -1.42
C THR A 358 21.69 -9.70 -1.70
N MET A 359 20.78 -10.02 -0.77
CA MET A 359 19.84 -11.12 -0.95
C MET A 359 18.89 -10.90 -2.13
N MET A 360 18.28 -9.72 -2.28
CA MET A 360 17.40 -9.45 -3.43
C MET A 360 18.13 -9.60 -4.77
N THR A 361 19.41 -9.24 -4.84
CA THR A 361 20.25 -9.47 -6.03
C THR A 361 20.46 -10.97 -6.29
N MET A 362 20.70 -11.77 -5.25
CA MET A 362 20.81 -13.22 -5.37
C MET A 362 19.50 -13.88 -5.80
N LEU A 363 18.35 -13.46 -5.25
CA LEU A 363 17.04 -13.93 -5.69
C LEU A 363 16.80 -13.64 -7.17
N ASN A 364 17.18 -12.45 -7.63
CA ASN A 364 17.07 -12.09 -9.04
C ASN A 364 17.95 -12.98 -9.94
N LEU A 365 19.15 -13.35 -9.46
CA LEU A 365 20.02 -14.28 -10.20
C LEU A 365 19.35 -15.65 -10.38
N ILE A 366 18.69 -16.17 -9.34
CA ILE A 366 17.92 -17.43 -9.40
C ILE A 366 16.79 -17.33 -10.43
N VAL A 367 16.07 -16.20 -10.46
CA VAL A 367 15.03 -15.94 -11.47
C VAL A 367 15.62 -15.89 -12.88
N SER A 368 16.76 -15.22 -13.06
CA SER A 368 17.42 -15.09 -14.37
C SER A 368 17.93 -16.43 -14.92
N ARG A 369 18.23 -17.40 -14.04
CA ARG A 369 18.56 -18.79 -14.38
C ARG A 369 17.32 -19.68 -14.59
N GLY A 370 16.12 -19.16 -14.36
CA GLY A 370 14.88 -19.86 -14.68
C GLY A 370 14.34 -20.81 -13.59
N HIS A 371 14.83 -20.74 -12.35
CA HIS A 371 14.40 -21.63 -11.26
C HIS A 371 13.23 -21.06 -10.43
N PHE A 372 12.08 -20.83 -11.09
CA PHE A 372 10.89 -20.23 -10.49
C PHE A 372 10.21 -21.11 -9.43
N THR A 373 10.09 -22.43 -9.67
CA THR A 373 9.47 -23.33 -8.70
C THR A 373 10.31 -23.42 -7.43
N PHE A 374 11.63 -23.63 -7.56
CA PHE A 374 12.56 -23.64 -6.44
C PHE A 374 12.42 -22.38 -5.58
N LEU A 375 12.47 -21.21 -6.21
CA LEU A 375 12.35 -19.96 -5.50
C LEU A 375 10.99 -19.81 -4.79
N SER A 376 9.93 -20.33 -5.39
CA SER A 376 8.59 -20.30 -4.79
C SER A 376 8.47 -21.16 -3.52
N THR A 377 9.35 -22.15 -3.30
CA THR A 377 9.32 -22.95 -2.05
C THR A 377 9.79 -22.13 -0.84
N LEU A 378 10.50 -21.01 -1.05
CA LEU A 378 10.91 -20.08 0.00
C LEU A 378 9.77 -19.17 0.49
N LEU A 379 8.59 -19.24 -0.14
CA LEU A 379 7.47 -18.36 0.21
C LEU A 379 6.59 -18.90 1.34
N GLY A 380 6.84 -20.07 1.94
CA GLY A 380 5.98 -20.59 3.02
C GLY A 380 4.52 -20.72 2.58
N LEU A 381 4.28 -21.27 1.39
CA LEU A 381 2.94 -21.35 0.79
C LEU A 381 1.98 -22.24 1.60
N SER A 382 2.51 -23.20 2.36
CA SER A 382 1.74 -24.14 3.18
C SER A 382 0.93 -23.48 4.29
N TYR A 383 1.31 -22.29 4.76
CA TYR A 383 0.51 -21.56 5.76
C TYR A 383 -0.91 -21.24 5.25
N ALA A 384 -1.10 -21.07 3.93
CA ALA A 384 -2.41 -20.83 3.33
C ALA A 384 -3.41 -21.99 3.50
N ASP A 385 -2.91 -23.18 3.82
CA ASP A 385 -3.70 -24.41 3.97
C ASP A 385 -4.35 -24.52 5.37
N TYR A 386 -4.21 -23.49 6.21
CA TYR A 386 -4.77 -23.47 7.56
C TYR A 386 -5.60 -22.21 7.82
N ASP A 387 -6.70 -22.39 8.54
CA ASP A 387 -7.37 -21.33 9.29
C ASP A 387 -6.69 -21.22 10.67
N VAL A 388 -6.49 -19.99 11.15
CA VAL A 388 -5.74 -19.70 12.36
C VAL A 388 -6.63 -18.97 13.36
N TYR A 389 -6.54 -19.37 14.63
CA TYR A 389 -7.27 -18.78 15.75
C TYR A 389 -6.32 -18.53 16.92
N PHE A 390 -6.58 -17.46 17.66
CA PHE A 390 -5.80 -17.06 18.83
C PHE A 390 -6.61 -17.31 20.09
N ASP A 391 -6.11 -18.19 20.94
CA ASP A 391 -6.72 -18.46 22.24
C ASP A 391 -6.27 -17.40 23.27
N ASN A 392 -7.22 -16.87 24.03
CA ASN A 392 -7.00 -15.82 25.03
C ASN A 392 -6.17 -14.61 24.54
N LEU A 393 -6.52 -14.08 23.36
CA LEU A 393 -5.86 -12.89 22.80
C LEU A 393 -6.10 -11.64 23.67
N ARG A 394 -5.01 -11.01 24.07
CA ARG A 394 -4.94 -9.82 24.93
C ARG A 394 -3.73 -8.96 24.61
N ILE A 395 -3.67 -7.78 25.21
CA ILE A 395 -2.54 -6.86 25.13
C ILE A 395 -1.87 -6.82 26.50
N GLU A 396 -0.56 -7.03 26.54
CA GLU A 396 0.26 -6.89 27.74
C GLU A 396 1.46 -6.03 27.40
N ALA A 397 1.73 -5.01 28.21
CA ALA A 397 2.80 -4.03 27.95
C ALA A 397 2.78 -3.48 26.50
N HIS A 398 1.58 -3.19 25.99
CA HIS A 398 1.33 -2.70 24.62
C HIS A 398 1.71 -3.67 23.50
N ILE A 399 1.94 -4.95 23.79
CA ILE A 399 2.24 -5.99 22.79
C ILE A 399 1.15 -7.06 22.83
N THR A 400 0.79 -7.59 21.67
CA THR A 400 -0.16 -8.71 21.60
C THR A 400 0.38 -9.98 22.25
N ARG A 401 -0.46 -10.63 23.07
CA ARG A 401 -0.21 -11.92 23.72
C ARG A 401 -1.40 -12.84 23.55
N PHE A 402 -1.12 -14.13 23.47
CA PHE A 402 -2.11 -15.18 23.40
C PHE A 402 -1.51 -16.45 24.02
N ASP A 403 -2.35 -17.34 24.52
CA ASP A 403 -1.87 -18.54 25.20
C ASP A 403 -1.53 -19.65 24.19
N ARG A 404 -2.33 -19.75 23.12
CA ARG A 404 -2.15 -20.78 22.08
C ARG A 404 -2.56 -20.28 20.70
N LEU A 405 -1.80 -20.73 19.70
CA LEU A 405 -2.13 -20.59 18.28
C LEU A 405 -2.80 -21.87 17.80
N LEU A 406 -4.09 -21.82 17.51
CA LEU A 406 -4.86 -22.96 17.02
C LEU A 406 -4.91 -22.94 15.50
N LYS A 407 -4.61 -24.09 14.87
CA LYS A 407 -4.64 -24.24 13.41
C LYS A 407 -5.61 -25.33 13.00
N LYS A 408 -6.49 -25.01 12.05
CA LYS A 408 -7.42 -25.97 11.44
C LYS A 408 -7.17 -26.05 9.95
N ARG A 409 -7.00 -27.26 9.41
CA ARG A 409 -6.77 -27.43 7.97
C ARG A 409 -7.96 -26.90 7.18
N ARG A 410 -7.68 -26.07 6.18
CA ARG A 410 -8.66 -25.47 5.28
C ARG A 410 -8.93 -26.41 4.11
N VAL A 411 -10.21 -26.57 3.76
CA VAL A 411 -10.66 -27.47 2.67
C VAL A 411 -11.11 -26.68 1.41
N THR A 412 -11.08 -25.35 1.47
CA THR A 412 -11.67 -24.48 0.44
C THR A 412 -10.70 -24.12 -0.70
N LYS A 413 -11.25 -23.81 -1.88
CA LYS A 413 -10.52 -23.25 -3.04
C LYS A 413 -9.67 -22.00 -2.70
N TYR A 414 -10.05 -21.25 -1.68
CA TYR A 414 -9.39 -20.02 -1.24
C TYR A 414 -7.89 -20.19 -0.90
N ALA A 415 -7.47 -21.35 -0.39
CA ALA A 415 -6.06 -21.61 -0.09
C ALA A 415 -5.18 -21.50 -1.35
N THR A 416 -5.63 -22.10 -2.46
CA THR A 416 -4.93 -22.03 -3.75
C THR A 416 -4.88 -20.60 -4.29
N GLU A 417 -5.95 -19.82 -4.09
CA GLU A 417 -6.00 -18.42 -4.50
C GLU A 417 -4.96 -17.57 -3.76
N GLN A 418 -4.82 -17.79 -2.44
CA GLN A 418 -3.81 -17.09 -1.64
C GLN A 418 -2.38 -17.49 -2.04
N LYS A 419 -2.12 -18.78 -2.31
CA LYS A 419 -0.82 -19.25 -2.81
C LYS A 419 -0.45 -18.58 -4.14
N ALA A 420 -1.37 -18.59 -5.11
CA ALA A 420 -1.18 -17.96 -6.42
C ALA A 420 -0.92 -16.46 -6.29
N ARG A 421 -1.67 -15.77 -5.41
CA ARG A 421 -1.45 -14.35 -5.13
C ARG A 421 -0.07 -14.09 -4.53
N ARG A 422 0.36 -14.88 -3.53
CA ARG A 422 1.65 -14.73 -2.86
C ARG A 422 2.80 -14.88 -3.85
N VAL A 423 2.76 -15.91 -4.71
CA VAL A 423 3.74 -16.08 -5.80
C VAL A 423 3.73 -14.86 -6.72
N ARG A 424 2.57 -14.45 -7.25
CA ARG A 424 2.49 -13.29 -8.16
C ARG A 424 3.09 -12.02 -7.56
N VAL A 425 2.72 -11.69 -6.33
CA VAL A 425 3.17 -10.46 -5.66
C VAL A 425 4.67 -10.49 -5.37
N ALA A 426 5.20 -11.61 -4.87
CA ALA A 426 6.62 -11.74 -4.54
C ALA A 426 7.51 -11.59 -5.79
N PHE A 427 7.16 -12.26 -6.90
CA PHE A 427 7.91 -12.16 -8.15
C PHE A 427 7.77 -10.79 -8.82
N GLN A 428 6.58 -10.20 -8.83
CA GLN A 428 6.40 -8.83 -9.33
C GLN A 428 7.23 -7.84 -8.51
N ALA A 429 7.21 -7.96 -7.18
CA ALA A 429 7.98 -7.09 -6.30
C ALA A 429 9.49 -7.27 -6.49
N LEU A 430 9.97 -8.49 -6.73
CA LEU A 430 11.37 -8.77 -7.03
C LEU A 430 11.79 -8.10 -8.35
N SER A 431 10.99 -8.24 -9.41
CA SER A 431 11.22 -7.56 -10.71
C SER A 431 11.21 -6.03 -10.53
N ASP A 432 10.19 -5.48 -9.87
CA ASP A 432 10.10 -4.04 -9.59
C ASP A 432 11.28 -3.55 -8.72
N TYR A 433 11.82 -4.42 -7.87
CA TYR A 433 12.94 -4.09 -7.01
C TYR A 433 14.24 -3.96 -7.81
N THR A 434 14.46 -4.86 -8.76
CA THR A 434 15.66 -4.93 -9.62
C THR A 434 15.64 -3.92 -10.76
N ASP A 435 14.46 -3.58 -11.28
CA ASP A 435 14.29 -2.59 -12.37
C ASP A 435 14.54 -1.15 -11.90
N LYS A 436 14.37 -0.88 -10.60
CA LYS A 436 14.76 0.40 -10.00
C LYS A 436 16.27 0.50 -10.00
N GLY A 437 16.81 1.39 -10.85
CA GLY A 437 18.24 1.66 -11.03
C GLY A 437 19.00 2.05 -9.75
N LYS A 438 20.26 2.52 -9.91
CA LYS A 438 21.26 2.69 -8.82
C LYS A 438 20.67 2.98 -7.44
N ARG A 439 20.75 1.99 -6.54
CA ARG A 439 20.42 2.11 -5.11
C ARG A 439 21.70 2.40 -4.34
N ASN A 440 21.61 3.25 -3.33
CA ASN A 440 22.70 3.43 -2.37
C ASN A 440 22.70 2.26 -1.36
N ALA A 441 23.16 1.10 -1.81
CA ALA A 441 23.24 -0.12 -1.01
C ALA A 441 24.49 -0.91 -1.41
N LEU A 442 25.14 -1.52 -0.42
CA LEU A 442 26.33 -2.34 -0.66
C LEU A 442 25.88 -3.76 -1.00
N VAL A 443 26.45 -4.31 -2.07
CA VAL A 443 26.27 -5.70 -2.48
C VAL A 443 27.57 -6.43 -2.23
N ILE A 444 27.52 -7.47 -1.39
CA ILE A 444 28.67 -8.34 -1.18
C ILE A 444 28.70 -9.40 -2.28
N SER A 445 29.78 -9.38 -3.06
CA SER A 445 30.13 -10.45 -4.00
C SER A 445 31.58 -10.83 -3.76
N SER A 446 31.85 -12.13 -3.66
CA SER A 446 33.21 -12.68 -3.53
C SER A 446 33.25 -14.07 -4.12
N ASP A 447 34.43 -14.54 -4.52
CA ASP A 447 34.57 -15.85 -5.16
C ASP A 447 34.01 -17.00 -4.29
N ALA A 448 34.17 -16.91 -2.97
CA ALA A 448 33.61 -17.90 -2.05
C ALA A 448 32.07 -17.92 -2.06
N VAL A 449 31.45 -16.75 -2.15
CA VAL A 449 29.99 -16.60 -2.28
C VAL A 449 29.54 -17.12 -3.64
N MET A 450 30.23 -16.73 -4.72
CA MET A 450 29.90 -17.16 -6.07
C MET A 450 30.02 -18.68 -6.24
N ARG A 451 31.08 -19.31 -5.72
CA ARG A 451 31.21 -20.77 -5.72
C ARG A 451 30.03 -21.48 -5.06
N LYS A 452 29.54 -20.97 -3.93
CA LYS A 452 28.37 -21.55 -3.25
C LYS A 452 27.09 -21.38 -4.08
N ILE A 453 26.92 -20.23 -4.72
CA ILE A 453 25.80 -19.97 -5.62
C ILE A 453 25.88 -20.88 -6.87
N ASP A 454 27.05 -21.03 -7.46
CA ASP A 454 27.26 -21.87 -8.65
C ASP A 454 27.01 -23.35 -8.34
N ASN A 455 27.50 -23.86 -7.21
CA ASN A 455 27.16 -25.21 -6.74
C ASN A 455 25.64 -25.39 -6.56
N ALA A 456 24.93 -24.37 -6.07
CA ALA A 456 23.48 -24.43 -5.97
C ALA A 456 22.84 -24.54 -7.36
N PHE A 457 23.34 -23.80 -8.35
CA PHE A 457 22.86 -23.90 -9.73
C PHE A 457 23.17 -25.24 -10.38
N GLU A 458 24.36 -25.80 -10.18
CA GLU A 458 24.70 -27.14 -10.68
C GLU A 458 23.72 -28.21 -10.16
N ILE A 459 23.25 -28.08 -8.92
CA ILE A 459 22.22 -28.98 -8.34
C ILE A 459 20.84 -28.69 -8.94
N LEU A 460 20.47 -27.42 -9.11
CA LEU A 460 19.16 -27.04 -9.65
C LEU A 460 19.02 -27.31 -11.15
N ASP A 461 20.11 -27.26 -11.91
CA ASP A 461 20.15 -27.54 -13.35
C ASP A 461 19.95 -29.03 -13.65
N GLN A 462 20.16 -29.91 -12.67
CA GLN A 462 19.81 -31.34 -12.77
C GLN A 462 18.29 -31.58 -12.74
N VAL A 463 17.49 -30.56 -12.41
CA VAL A 463 16.03 -30.66 -12.35
C VAL A 463 15.44 -30.31 -13.71
N PRO A 464 14.71 -31.23 -14.37
CA PRO A 464 14.09 -30.94 -15.64
C PRO A 464 13.15 -29.72 -15.52
N PRO A 465 13.22 -28.72 -16.44
CA PRO A 465 12.37 -27.53 -16.38
C PRO A 465 10.86 -27.81 -16.43
N THR A 466 10.47 -28.97 -16.97
CA THR A 466 9.07 -29.41 -17.02
C THR A 466 8.54 -29.94 -15.68
N LEU A 467 9.43 -30.26 -14.74
CA LEU A 467 9.07 -30.78 -13.43
C LEU A 467 8.53 -29.66 -12.53
N TYR A 468 7.60 -30.01 -11.65
CA TYR A 468 7.02 -29.12 -10.65
C TYR A 468 6.44 -27.80 -11.21
N GLY A 469 6.00 -27.81 -12.48
CA GLY A 469 5.41 -26.65 -13.14
C GLY A 469 6.37 -25.48 -13.39
N ASN A 470 7.70 -25.69 -13.37
CA ASN A 470 8.67 -24.60 -13.47
C ASN A 470 8.57 -23.81 -14.78
N SER A 471 8.51 -24.48 -15.93
CA SER A 471 8.30 -23.81 -17.23
C SER A 471 6.99 -23.02 -17.31
N GLU A 472 5.90 -23.55 -16.71
CA GLU A 472 4.61 -22.86 -16.69
C GLU A 472 4.68 -21.60 -15.80
N LEU A 473 5.29 -21.69 -14.61
CA LEU A 473 5.50 -20.53 -13.75
C LEU A 473 6.37 -19.48 -14.42
N ALA A 474 7.47 -19.88 -15.06
CA ALA A 474 8.35 -18.97 -15.80
C ALA A 474 7.59 -18.21 -16.90
N PHE A 475 6.78 -18.94 -17.69
CA PHE A 475 5.97 -18.34 -18.75
C PHE A 475 4.87 -17.42 -18.22
N LEU A 476 4.20 -17.79 -17.13
CA LEU A 476 3.14 -16.97 -16.55
C LEU A 476 3.70 -15.69 -15.94
N LEU A 477 4.78 -15.79 -15.16
CA LEU A 477 5.35 -14.67 -14.41
C LEU A 477 6.11 -13.67 -15.30
N SER A 478 6.63 -14.11 -16.45
CA SER A 478 7.27 -13.21 -17.42
C SER A 478 6.28 -12.29 -18.18
N LYS A 479 4.97 -12.59 -18.17
CA LYS A 479 3.97 -11.85 -18.97
C LYS A 479 3.42 -10.57 -18.35
N GLY A 480 3.92 -10.13 -17.19
CA GLY A 480 3.50 -8.91 -16.48
C GLY A 480 2.05 -8.91 -15.95
N ASN A 481 1.18 -9.78 -16.44
CA ASN A 481 -0.16 -10.02 -15.90
C ASN A 481 -0.60 -11.48 -16.17
N PRO A 482 -0.18 -12.46 -15.36
CA PRO A 482 -0.50 -13.87 -15.55
C PRO A 482 -2.01 -14.13 -15.48
N SER A 483 -2.50 -15.10 -16.25
CA SER A 483 -3.86 -15.64 -16.05
C SER A 483 -3.96 -16.22 -14.64
N GLU A 484 -4.87 -15.70 -13.82
CA GLU A 484 -5.06 -16.16 -12.44
C GLU A 484 -5.41 -17.64 -12.38
N GLU A 485 -6.22 -18.12 -13.31
CA GLU A 485 -6.64 -19.53 -13.36
C GLU A 485 -5.44 -20.44 -13.62
N LYS A 486 -4.61 -20.12 -14.62
CA LYS A 486 -3.40 -20.89 -14.93
C LYS A 486 -2.39 -20.84 -13.78
N LEU A 487 -2.23 -19.68 -13.14
CA LEU A 487 -1.35 -19.54 -12.00
C LEU A 487 -1.83 -20.40 -10.81
N ARG A 488 -3.13 -20.46 -10.55
CA ARG A 488 -3.72 -21.35 -9.52
C ARG A 488 -3.46 -22.83 -9.80
N LEU A 489 -3.39 -23.24 -11.06
CA LEU A 489 -3.02 -24.61 -11.43
C LEU A 489 -1.52 -24.85 -11.22
N ALA A 490 -0.68 -23.93 -11.68
CA ALA A 490 0.77 -24.03 -11.57
C ALA A 490 1.24 -24.11 -10.10
N VAL A 491 0.67 -23.30 -9.19
CA VAL A 491 1.07 -23.31 -7.78
C VAL A 491 0.73 -24.59 -7.02
N LYS A 492 -0.16 -25.44 -7.55
CA LYS A 492 -0.43 -26.76 -6.95
C LYS A 492 0.69 -27.76 -7.20
N LEU A 493 1.54 -27.51 -8.20
CA LEU A 493 2.66 -28.37 -8.57
C LEU A 493 3.94 -28.03 -7.78
N ILE A 494 3.94 -26.93 -7.03
CA ILE A 494 5.07 -26.51 -6.20
C ILE A 494 5.15 -27.46 -5.00
N PRO A 495 6.30 -28.11 -4.76
CA PRO A 495 6.48 -28.98 -3.61
C PRO A 495 6.26 -28.24 -2.29
N GLY A 496 5.60 -28.91 -1.35
CA GLY A 496 5.46 -28.43 0.02
C GLY A 496 6.67 -28.80 0.89
N PRO A 497 6.67 -28.38 2.18
CA PRO A 497 7.75 -28.70 3.10
C PRO A 497 7.91 -30.21 3.41
N THR A 498 6.86 -31.01 3.22
CA THR A 498 6.85 -32.45 3.53
C THR A 498 7.29 -33.34 2.36
N ASP A 499 7.28 -32.80 1.15
CA ASP A 499 7.54 -33.48 -0.12
C ASP A 499 8.58 -32.72 -0.95
N GLU A 500 9.45 -31.95 -0.28
CA GLU A 500 10.47 -31.17 -0.96
C GLU A 500 11.55 -32.08 -1.58
N PRO A 501 11.89 -31.91 -2.87
CA PRO A 501 12.89 -32.74 -3.54
C PRO A 501 14.29 -32.56 -2.94
N LYS A 502 15.08 -33.65 -2.89
CA LYS A 502 16.43 -33.64 -2.30
C LYS A 502 17.34 -32.57 -2.89
N ASN A 503 17.32 -32.42 -4.21
CA ASN A 503 18.03 -31.37 -4.95
C ASN A 503 17.63 -29.94 -4.51
N TYR A 504 16.36 -29.69 -4.15
CA TYR A 504 15.96 -28.38 -3.61
C TYR A 504 16.50 -28.18 -2.19
N ILE A 505 16.50 -29.23 -1.36
CA ILE A 505 17.09 -29.21 -0.01
C ILE A 505 18.60 -28.92 -0.11
N ASP A 506 19.31 -29.65 -0.96
CA ASP A 506 20.76 -29.51 -1.15
C ASP A 506 21.13 -28.13 -1.72
N ALA A 507 20.36 -27.60 -2.68
CA ALA A 507 20.54 -26.24 -3.19
C ALA A 507 20.29 -25.17 -2.10
N LYS A 508 19.26 -25.33 -1.26
CA LYS A 508 19.03 -24.44 -0.11
C LYS A 508 20.19 -24.44 0.87
N LEU A 509 20.84 -25.59 1.09
CA LEU A 509 22.04 -25.67 1.92
C LEU A 509 23.20 -24.85 1.34
N GLN A 510 23.46 -24.97 0.03
CA GLN A 510 24.50 -24.15 -0.61
C GLN A 510 24.19 -22.65 -0.54
N ILE A 511 22.92 -22.26 -0.73
CA ILE A 511 22.48 -20.86 -0.58
C ILE A 511 22.65 -20.39 0.88
N LYS A 512 22.30 -21.23 1.87
CA LYS A 512 22.48 -20.92 3.29
C LYS A 512 23.95 -20.69 3.64
N ASP A 513 24.86 -21.50 3.09
CA ASP A 513 26.30 -21.30 3.23
C ASP A 513 26.76 -19.98 2.61
N ALA A 514 26.26 -19.63 1.42
CA ALA A 514 26.54 -18.35 0.77
C ALA A 514 26.10 -17.17 1.65
N VAL A 515 24.89 -17.25 2.20
CA VAL A 515 24.35 -16.26 3.15
C VAL A 515 25.22 -16.14 4.40
N ALA A 516 25.72 -17.25 4.95
CA ALA A 516 26.60 -17.22 6.12
C ALA A 516 27.91 -16.47 5.84
N ILE A 517 28.50 -16.66 4.65
CA ILE A 517 29.71 -15.93 4.23
C ILE A 517 29.41 -14.44 4.06
N ILE A 518 28.28 -14.08 3.45
CA ILE A 518 27.83 -12.69 3.29
C ILE A 518 27.63 -12.04 4.67
N ALA A 519 26.94 -12.73 5.58
CA ALA A 519 26.70 -12.27 6.94
C ALA A 519 28.00 -12.04 7.71
N LYS A 520 28.99 -12.92 7.57
CA LYS A 520 30.30 -12.74 8.19
C LYS A 520 30.99 -11.49 7.66
N LYS A 521 31.01 -11.27 6.34
CA LYS A 521 31.61 -10.07 5.76
C LYS A 521 30.92 -8.78 6.21
N PHE A 522 29.58 -8.74 6.25
CA PHE A 522 28.86 -7.59 6.81
C PHE A 522 29.16 -7.41 8.30
N SER A 523 29.22 -8.50 9.05
CA SER A 523 29.59 -8.47 10.46
C SER A 523 30.98 -7.86 10.63
N ASP A 524 31.97 -8.21 9.81
CA ASP A 524 33.32 -7.65 9.88
C ASP A 524 33.36 -6.14 9.60
N MET A 525 32.34 -5.59 8.92
CA MET A 525 32.15 -4.15 8.69
C MET A 525 31.44 -3.44 9.85
N TRP A 526 31.28 -4.06 11.02
CA TRP A 526 30.58 -3.45 12.16
C TRP A 526 31.15 -2.08 12.56
N THR A 527 32.44 -1.85 12.38
CA THR A 527 33.10 -0.58 12.71
C THR A 527 33.40 0.27 11.47
N ASP A 528 32.83 -0.06 10.31
CA ASP A 528 33.06 0.68 9.06
C ASP A 528 32.28 2.00 9.06
N ASP A 529 32.90 3.07 8.55
CA ASP A 529 32.33 4.42 8.45
C ASP A 529 31.00 4.46 7.70
N ARG A 530 30.73 3.48 6.82
CA ARG A 530 29.43 3.31 6.16
C ARG A 530 28.29 3.15 7.16
N TYR A 531 28.55 2.53 8.31
CA TYR A 531 27.53 2.12 9.27
C TYR A 531 27.52 2.95 10.54
N ILE A 532 28.66 3.51 10.93
CA ILE A 532 28.79 4.44 12.06
C ILE A 532 28.19 5.81 11.70
N ARG A 533 27.73 6.58 12.69
CA ARG A 533 27.49 8.02 12.52
C ARG A 533 28.74 8.79 12.96
N PRO A 534 29.24 9.77 12.19
CA PRO A 534 30.31 10.63 12.69
C PRO A 534 29.83 11.26 14.00
N SER A 535 30.61 11.08 15.08
CA SER A 535 30.44 11.88 16.28
C SER A 535 30.83 13.30 15.91
N PHE A 536 29.84 14.18 15.74
CA PHE A 536 30.10 15.59 15.89
C PHE A 536 30.41 15.76 17.38
N THR A 537 31.68 15.86 17.72
CA THR A 537 32.07 16.51 18.96
C THR A 537 31.57 17.94 18.85
N ASP A 538 30.55 18.27 19.63
CA ASP A 538 30.14 19.65 19.86
C ASP A 538 31.30 20.34 20.60
N ASP A 539 32.31 20.78 19.86
CA ASP A 539 33.17 21.88 20.28
C ASP A 539 32.43 23.18 19.96
N ILE A 540 31.53 23.57 20.87
CA ILE A 540 31.09 24.96 21.07
C ILE A 540 31.20 25.30 22.55
#